data_AF-A0A5B8K9H4-F1
#
_entry.id   AF-A0A5B8K9H4-F1
#
_cell.length_a   1.000
_cell.length_b   1.000
_cell.length_c   1.000
_cell.angle_alpha   90.00
_cell.angle_beta   90.00
_cell.angle_gamma   90.00
#
_symmetry.space_group_name_H-M   'P 1'
#
loop_
_entity.id
_entity.type
_entity.pdbx_description
1 polymer ?
#
loop_
_entity_poly.entity_id
_entity_poly.type
_entity_poly.pdbx_seq_one_letter_code
_entity_poly.pdbx_strand_id
1 'polypeptide(L)'
;MTEQPAGRLLSLWAATAGKATYPSFDASADSPEEVDVAVIGGGIAGLTAALALKRAGQTVAVLEAARVGTGVTGNTTGKVTSLHRLAYSELAARHGRGAAAIYGQANEAAIAHIAGIVAAEGIDCGFRQVANYTYAETGTALALVREEAALAERLGLPASFTTDVPLPFAVRGAVRFDGQAQLHALRYVQGLARAVHGDGSFVFEESPATGFRDGSPAMVDTGHGTVRAKDIIVATNLPFGDDGRFAARCYAHRSYIVAARRAGPALDATFVSVEEPMRSILTVDVEGARYVLAGGEGHRATESVDSAQRYARLAAFARDRLGAAETVFRWSTQDAMPADGLPYVGLLGPEYRHVHVITGLRKWGLTNGTAAALILRDTLCGTANPWAELFDSNRSAGQTQEVPAGPAVGAASAAGPAGAAPGAAAAPDEGIPADIAPGEGKVVDIRGAKTAMYVSPLGDVQAVSAVCTHLGCTVEFNRADVTWDCPCHGSRFATDGTVIQGPATRNLAAAPEDPGRPGGGA
;
A
#
# COMPACT_ATOMS: atom_id res chain seq x y z
N MET A 1 -13.03 9.94 -26.90
CA MET A 1 -12.64 8.60 -26.42
C MET A 1 -11.17 8.68 -26.09
N THR A 2 -10.81 8.64 -24.81
CA THR A 2 -9.39 8.56 -24.39
C THR A 2 -8.93 7.12 -24.54
N GLU A 3 -7.92 6.88 -25.38
CA GLU A 3 -7.31 5.57 -25.58
C GLU A 3 -6.78 4.97 -24.26
N GLN A 4 -6.75 3.65 -24.15
CA GLN A 4 -6.16 2.95 -23.00
C GLN A 4 -4.68 3.36 -22.85
N PRO A 5 -4.19 3.68 -21.64
CA PRO A 5 -2.80 4.08 -21.46
C PRO A 5 -1.83 2.95 -21.82
N ALA A 6 -0.71 3.34 -22.44
CA ALA A 6 0.35 2.41 -22.86
C ALA A 6 0.98 1.65 -21.67
N GLY A 7 1.39 0.41 -21.94
CA GLY A 7 1.99 -0.48 -20.94
C GLY A 7 0.96 -1.41 -20.30
N ARG A 8 1.42 -2.60 -19.91
CA ARG A 8 0.62 -3.60 -19.20
C ARG A 8 0.23 -3.07 -17.82
N LEU A 9 -1.04 -3.20 -17.46
CA LEU A 9 -1.53 -2.89 -16.12
C LEU A 9 -1.09 -3.98 -15.13
N LEU A 10 0.15 -3.87 -14.68
CA LEU A 10 0.83 -4.80 -13.78
C LEU A 10 2.10 -4.11 -13.30
N SER A 11 2.46 -4.25 -12.03
CA SER A 11 3.74 -3.72 -11.58
C SER A 11 4.91 -4.51 -12.18
N LEU A 12 6.02 -3.82 -12.45
CA LEU A 12 7.26 -4.48 -12.88
C LEU A 12 7.65 -5.60 -11.91
N TRP A 13 7.42 -5.37 -10.61
CA TRP A 13 7.73 -6.33 -9.55
C TRP A 13 6.89 -7.60 -9.66
N ALA A 14 5.56 -7.46 -9.79
CA ALA A 14 4.67 -8.61 -9.94
C ALA A 14 4.97 -9.40 -11.22
N ALA A 15 5.43 -8.73 -12.28
CA ALA A 15 5.81 -9.37 -13.53
C ALA A 15 7.11 -10.19 -13.44
N THR A 16 7.99 -9.91 -12.47
CA THR A 16 9.39 -10.38 -12.47
C THR A 16 9.85 -11.02 -11.15
N ALA A 17 9.04 -11.03 -10.10
CA ALA A 17 9.40 -11.63 -8.82
C ALA A 17 9.47 -13.16 -8.84
N GLY A 18 8.82 -13.81 -9.81
CA GLY A 18 8.53 -15.24 -9.75
C GLY A 18 7.36 -15.54 -8.81
N LYS A 19 7.07 -16.83 -8.64
CA LYS A 19 5.98 -17.30 -7.76
C LYS A 19 6.57 -17.82 -6.46
N ALA A 20 6.06 -17.32 -5.35
CA ALA A 20 6.09 -17.96 -4.05
C ALA A 20 4.64 -18.31 -3.71
N THR A 21 4.42 -19.46 -3.09
CA THR A 21 3.09 -19.94 -2.71
C THR A 21 3.14 -20.51 -1.31
N TYR A 22 2.17 -20.14 -0.49
CA TYR A 22 2.00 -20.66 0.87
C TYR A 22 0.61 -21.31 0.98
N PRO A 23 0.40 -22.25 1.92
CA PRO A 23 -0.91 -22.86 2.11
C PRO A 23 -1.96 -21.84 2.55
N SER A 24 -3.23 -22.12 2.31
CA SER A 24 -4.32 -21.43 2.98
C SER A 24 -4.49 -21.95 4.40
N PHE A 25 -4.94 -21.08 5.31
CA PHE A 25 -5.28 -21.48 6.67
C PHE A 25 -6.53 -22.37 6.65
N ASP A 26 -6.47 -23.48 7.36
CA ASP A 26 -7.59 -24.40 7.58
C ASP A 26 -7.48 -24.98 8.99
N ALA A 27 -8.44 -24.67 9.86
CA ALA A 27 -8.45 -25.14 11.24
C ALA A 27 -8.62 -26.67 11.38
N SER A 28 -9.00 -27.37 10.30
CA SER A 28 -9.13 -28.83 10.26
C SER A 28 -7.86 -29.56 9.78
N ALA A 29 -6.84 -28.82 9.33
CA ALA A 29 -5.57 -29.35 8.85
C ALA A 29 -4.45 -29.20 9.90
N ASP A 30 -3.19 -29.45 9.51
CA ASP A 30 -1.96 -29.21 10.31
C ASP A 30 -1.69 -27.71 10.54
N SER A 31 -2.68 -26.99 11.06
CA SER A 31 -2.59 -25.61 11.50
C SER A 31 -2.23 -25.54 13.00
N PRO A 32 -1.53 -24.49 13.45
CA PRO A 32 -1.23 -24.35 14.88
C PRO A 32 -2.51 -24.15 15.70
N GLU A 33 -2.60 -24.83 16.86
CA GLU A 33 -3.68 -24.59 17.82
C GLU A 33 -3.61 -23.17 18.42
N GLU A 34 -2.39 -22.67 18.67
CA GLU A 34 -2.10 -21.34 19.19
C GLU A 34 -0.67 -20.91 18.79
N VAL A 35 -0.48 -19.62 18.53
CA VAL A 35 0.84 -19.00 18.31
C VAL A 35 1.06 -17.86 19.30
N ASP A 36 2.29 -17.38 19.46
CA ASP A 36 2.53 -16.19 20.29
C ASP A 36 1.91 -14.95 19.64
N VAL A 37 2.10 -14.75 18.33
CA VAL A 37 1.60 -13.57 17.62
C VAL A 37 0.91 -13.94 16.30
N ALA A 38 -0.32 -13.47 16.12
CA ALA A 38 -0.98 -13.48 14.81
C ALA A 38 -0.76 -12.14 14.11
N VAL A 39 -0.29 -12.15 12.87
CA VAL A 39 -0.05 -10.94 12.06
C VAL A 39 -1.01 -10.93 10.88
N ILE A 40 -1.84 -9.90 10.80
CA ILE A 40 -2.81 -9.75 9.70
C ILE A 40 -2.22 -8.80 8.65
N GLY A 41 -1.89 -9.36 7.48
CA GLY A 41 -1.30 -8.67 6.33
C GLY A 41 0.13 -9.11 6.01
N GLY A 42 0.32 -9.75 4.85
CA GLY A 42 1.59 -10.22 4.28
C GLY A 42 2.33 -9.13 3.48
N GLY A 43 2.22 -7.87 3.89
CA GLY A 43 2.99 -6.75 3.35
C GLY A 43 4.31 -6.53 4.09
N ILE A 44 5.04 -5.47 3.73
CA ILE A 44 6.34 -5.16 4.35
C ILE A 44 6.28 -5.05 5.88
N ALA A 45 5.29 -4.33 6.42
CA ALA A 45 5.18 -4.10 7.86
C ALA A 45 4.93 -5.41 8.62
N GLY A 46 3.94 -6.19 8.18
CA GLY A 46 3.58 -7.46 8.81
C GLY A 46 4.70 -8.49 8.72
N LEU A 47 5.30 -8.69 7.55
CA LEU A 47 6.36 -9.69 7.38
C LEU A 47 7.67 -9.31 8.09
N THR A 48 7.99 -8.01 8.18
CA THR A 48 9.13 -7.56 8.98
C THR A 48 8.88 -7.79 10.46
N ALA A 49 7.67 -7.48 10.96
CA ALA A 49 7.31 -7.74 12.36
C ALA A 49 7.36 -9.25 12.67
N ALA A 50 6.79 -10.07 11.80
CA ALA A 50 6.79 -11.52 11.93
C ALA A 50 8.20 -12.10 12.01
N LEU A 51 9.10 -11.72 11.09
CA LEU A 51 10.49 -12.21 11.12
C LEU A 51 11.24 -11.70 12.36
N ALA A 52 11.02 -10.44 12.75
CA ALA A 52 11.66 -9.84 13.90
C ALA A 52 11.24 -10.53 15.22
N LEU A 53 9.96 -10.87 15.36
CA LEU A 53 9.41 -11.62 16.50
C LEU A 53 9.85 -13.09 16.49
N LYS A 54 9.84 -13.73 15.32
CA LYS A 54 10.39 -15.10 15.16
C LYS A 54 11.83 -15.19 15.63
N ARG A 55 12.68 -14.25 15.21
CA ARG A 55 14.08 -14.17 15.65
C ARG A 55 14.25 -13.85 17.14
N ALA A 56 13.23 -13.26 17.78
CA ALA A 56 13.19 -13.06 19.22
C ALA A 56 12.67 -14.29 19.99
N GLY A 57 12.40 -15.41 19.30
CA GLY A 57 11.99 -16.68 19.91
C GLY A 57 10.47 -16.88 20.01
N GLN A 58 9.67 -16.03 19.37
CA GLN A 58 8.22 -16.18 19.34
C GLN A 58 7.73 -16.96 18.10
N THR A 59 6.66 -17.71 18.26
CA THR A 59 5.93 -18.35 17.15
C THR A 59 4.94 -17.36 16.53
N VAL A 60 4.89 -17.32 15.19
CA VAL A 60 4.07 -16.33 14.48
C VAL A 60 3.21 -17.00 13.41
N ALA A 61 1.96 -16.55 13.25
CA ALA A 61 1.13 -16.87 12.09
C ALA A 61 0.79 -15.61 11.29
N VAL A 62 1.24 -15.52 10.04
CA VAL A 62 0.88 -14.43 9.12
C VAL A 62 -0.34 -14.83 8.30
N LEU A 63 -1.39 -14.03 8.32
CA LEU A 63 -2.61 -14.21 7.53
C LEU A 63 -2.65 -13.15 6.42
N GLU A 64 -2.46 -13.56 5.18
CA GLU A 64 -2.57 -12.71 3.98
C GLU A 64 -3.85 -13.06 3.21
N ALA A 65 -4.65 -12.04 2.90
CA ALA A 65 -5.94 -12.21 2.22
C ALA A 65 -5.78 -12.67 0.77
N ALA A 66 -4.72 -12.23 0.09
CA ALA A 66 -4.39 -12.62 -1.28
C ALA A 66 -3.06 -13.38 -1.28
N ARG A 67 -2.03 -12.84 -1.95
CA ARG A 67 -0.68 -13.39 -1.93
C ARG A 67 0.29 -12.40 -1.33
N VAL A 68 1.38 -12.92 -0.76
CA VAL A 68 2.43 -12.14 -0.11
C VAL A 68 2.88 -11.00 -1.01
N GLY A 69 2.80 -9.78 -0.46
CA GLY A 69 3.28 -8.58 -1.11
C GLY A 69 2.44 -8.05 -2.27
N THR A 70 1.31 -8.66 -2.67
CA THR A 70 0.55 -8.19 -3.86
C THR A 70 -0.21 -6.88 -3.65
N GLY A 71 -0.34 -6.40 -2.42
CA GLY A 71 -0.91 -5.09 -2.10
C GLY A 71 0.03 -3.91 -2.39
N VAL A 72 0.00 -2.90 -1.53
CA VAL A 72 0.80 -1.65 -1.67
C VAL A 72 2.30 -1.94 -1.82
N THR A 73 2.85 -2.92 -1.10
CA THR A 73 4.29 -3.23 -1.15
C THR A 73 4.75 -3.66 -2.54
N GLY A 74 4.03 -4.54 -3.21
CA GLY A 74 4.33 -4.99 -4.58
C GLY A 74 4.06 -3.92 -5.65
N ASN A 75 3.54 -2.77 -5.26
CA ASN A 75 3.22 -1.64 -6.13
C ASN A 75 4.03 -0.36 -5.78
N THR A 76 5.00 -0.44 -4.87
CA THR A 76 5.92 0.68 -4.58
C THR A 76 6.95 0.89 -5.70
N THR A 77 7.77 1.95 -5.61
CA THR A 77 8.93 2.16 -6.49
C THR A 77 10.18 1.39 -6.04
N GLY A 78 10.19 0.83 -4.83
CA GLY A 78 11.33 0.09 -4.29
C GLY A 78 12.40 0.95 -3.62
N LYS A 79 12.10 2.23 -3.31
CA LYS A 79 13.01 3.15 -2.63
C LYS A 79 13.06 2.86 -1.12
N VAL A 80 14.26 2.71 -0.58
CA VAL A 80 14.55 2.49 0.85
C VAL A 80 15.37 3.70 1.33
N THR A 81 14.73 4.64 2.00
CA THR A 81 15.36 5.92 2.36
C THR A 81 14.72 6.53 3.62
N SER A 82 15.41 7.44 4.30
CA SER A 82 14.87 8.22 5.42
C SER A 82 14.49 9.66 5.04
N LEU A 83 14.99 10.21 3.92
CA LEU A 83 14.79 11.61 3.52
C LEU A 83 13.32 11.98 3.25
N HIS A 84 12.53 11.05 2.74
CA HIS A 84 11.07 11.18 2.60
C HIS A 84 10.55 12.52 2.03
N ARG A 85 11.27 13.05 1.02
CA ARG A 85 11.04 14.36 0.37
C ARG A 85 11.45 15.54 1.25
N LEU A 86 10.49 16.28 1.82
CA LEU A 86 10.68 17.45 2.71
C LEU A 86 10.13 17.12 4.11
N ALA A 87 10.32 15.88 4.55
CA ALA A 87 9.64 15.37 5.74
C ALA A 87 10.09 16.07 7.02
N TYR A 88 11.35 16.47 7.13
CA TYR A 88 11.90 16.95 8.39
C TYR A 88 11.48 18.38 8.70
N SER A 89 11.40 19.27 7.69
CA SER A 89 10.82 20.60 7.89
C SER A 89 9.34 20.53 8.28
N GLU A 90 8.55 19.67 7.62
CA GLU A 90 7.14 19.45 7.98
C GLU A 90 6.98 18.92 9.42
N LEU A 91 7.73 17.88 9.77
CA LEU A 91 7.65 17.26 11.09
C LEU A 91 8.20 18.18 12.19
N ALA A 92 9.27 18.92 11.92
CA ALA A 92 9.83 19.86 12.89
C ALA A 92 8.87 21.03 13.16
N ALA A 93 8.16 21.50 12.14
CA ALA A 93 7.15 22.55 12.30
C ALA A 93 5.95 22.07 13.11
N ARG A 94 5.49 20.83 12.92
CA ARG A 94 4.28 20.30 13.56
C ARG A 94 4.53 19.70 14.95
N HIS A 95 5.65 19.00 15.12
CA HIS A 95 5.95 18.18 16.31
C HIS A 95 7.25 18.57 17.01
N GLY A 96 7.95 19.60 16.51
CA GLY A 96 9.23 20.03 17.03
C GLY A 96 10.42 19.21 16.48
N ARG A 97 11.62 19.78 16.62
CA ARG A 97 12.86 19.22 16.07
C ARG A 97 13.23 17.87 16.67
N GLY A 98 12.91 17.63 17.96
CA GLY A 98 13.16 16.34 18.61
C GLY A 98 12.39 15.20 17.95
N ALA A 99 11.11 15.40 17.65
CA ALA A 99 10.29 14.45 16.92
C ALA A 99 10.85 14.17 15.51
N ALA A 100 11.26 15.21 14.78
CA ALA A 100 11.87 15.05 13.46
C ALA A 100 13.19 14.26 13.50
N ALA A 101 14.01 14.46 14.55
CA ALA A 101 15.25 13.68 14.76
C ALA A 101 14.95 12.20 15.02
N ILE A 102 14.04 11.91 15.95
CA ILE A 102 13.62 10.53 16.28
C ILE A 102 13.06 9.82 15.04
N TYR A 103 12.22 10.51 14.26
CA TYR A 103 11.70 10.00 13.00
C TYR A 103 12.81 9.61 12.02
N GLY A 104 13.82 10.48 11.85
CA GLY A 104 14.96 10.20 10.98
C GLY A 104 15.81 9.03 11.48
N GLN A 105 16.10 8.97 12.77
CA GLN A 105 16.86 7.89 13.40
C GLN A 105 16.18 6.53 13.23
N ALA A 106 14.87 6.46 13.45
CA ALA A 106 14.09 5.24 13.27
C ALA A 106 14.16 4.73 11.82
N ASN A 107 14.10 5.64 10.84
CA ASN A 107 14.16 5.28 9.42
C ASN A 107 15.59 4.91 8.96
N GLU A 108 16.64 5.56 9.46
CA GLU A 108 18.03 5.13 9.20
C GLU A 108 18.31 3.72 9.78
N ALA A 109 17.81 3.45 10.99
CA ALA A 109 17.88 2.11 11.58
C ALA A 109 17.08 1.07 10.76
N ALA A 110 15.95 1.46 10.18
CA ALA A 110 15.20 0.60 9.27
C ALA A 110 15.97 0.24 8.00
N ILE A 111 16.70 1.20 7.40
CA ILE A 111 17.57 0.93 6.24
C ILE A 111 18.64 -0.10 6.60
N ALA A 112 19.31 0.09 7.74
CA ALA A 112 20.32 -0.84 8.24
C ALA A 112 19.73 -2.23 8.51
N HIS A 113 18.53 -2.30 9.08
CA HIS A 113 17.83 -3.55 9.34
C HIS A 113 17.49 -4.32 8.06
N ILE A 114 16.97 -3.64 7.04
CA ILE A 114 16.69 -4.23 5.72
C ILE A 114 17.98 -4.80 5.12
N ALA A 115 19.06 -4.02 5.13
CA ALA A 115 20.36 -4.48 4.62
C ALA A 115 20.85 -5.73 5.35
N GLY A 116 20.73 -5.75 6.69
CA GLY A 116 21.08 -6.89 7.52
C GLY A 116 20.24 -8.13 7.23
N ILE A 117 18.93 -7.99 7.02
CA ILE A 117 18.07 -9.11 6.63
C ILE A 117 18.45 -9.65 5.26
N VAL A 118 18.62 -8.78 4.26
CA VAL A 118 19.00 -9.21 2.90
C VAL A 118 20.26 -10.05 2.92
N ALA A 119 21.28 -9.62 3.69
CA ALA A 119 22.53 -10.35 3.85
C ALA A 119 22.34 -11.68 4.61
N ALA A 120 21.65 -11.65 5.76
CA ALA A 120 21.48 -12.82 6.62
C ALA A 120 20.64 -13.94 5.98
N GLU A 121 19.60 -13.56 5.23
CA GLU A 121 18.65 -14.50 4.61
C GLU A 121 18.97 -14.80 3.14
N GLY A 122 20.05 -14.23 2.60
CA GLY A 122 20.46 -14.39 1.20
C GLY A 122 19.33 -14.04 0.22
N ILE A 123 18.67 -12.90 0.42
CA ILE A 123 17.51 -12.52 -0.39
C ILE A 123 17.98 -11.87 -1.70
N ASP A 124 17.76 -12.54 -2.82
CA ASP A 124 18.00 -11.99 -4.16
C ASP A 124 16.91 -10.99 -4.57
N CYS A 125 16.95 -9.80 -3.98
CA CYS A 125 16.06 -8.69 -4.31
C CYS A 125 16.78 -7.54 -5.01
N GLY A 126 18.01 -7.75 -5.52
CA GLY A 126 18.79 -6.68 -6.15
C GLY A 126 19.03 -5.48 -5.22
N PHE A 127 19.15 -5.72 -3.91
CA PHE A 127 19.45 -4.67 -2.94
C PHE A 127 20.74 -3.97 -3.31
N ARG A 128 20.69 -2.64 -3.35
CA ARG A 128 21.85 -1.82 -3.68
C ARG A 128 21.83 -0.53 -2.88
N GLN A 129 22.95 -0.24 -2.24
CA GLN A 129 23.14 1.02 -1.56
C GLN A 129 23.37 2.13 -2.58
N VAL A 130 22.66 3.25 -2.43
CA VAL A 130 22.65 4.38 -3.36
C VAL A 130 22.43 5.68 -2.58
N ALA A 131 22.69 6.82 -3.22
CA ALA A 131 22.20 8.10 -2.70
C ALA A 131 20.70 8.30 -3.02
N ASN A 132 19.99 9.03 -2.17
CA ASN A 132 18.65 9.54 -2.46
C ASN A 132 18.66 11.07 -2.52
N TYR A 133 17.96 11.63 -3.50
CA TYR A 133 17.90 13.06 -3.76
C TYR A 133 16.46 13.57 -3.68
N THR A 134 16.24 14.63 -2.90
CA THR A 134 15.07 15.50 -3.03
C THR A 134 15.49 16.74 -3.81
N TYR A 135 15.06 16.88 -5.07
CA TYR A 135 15.59 17.88 -6.00
C TYR A 135 14.59 19.00 -6.32
N ALA A 136 15.13 20.15 -6.74
CA ALA A 136 14.38 21.33 -7.15
C ALA A 136 14.82 21.83 -8.54
N GLU A 137 13.86 22.20 -9.37
CA GLU A 137 14.05 22.82 -10.69
C GLU A 137 13.81 24.33 -10.67
N THR A 138 13.08 24.83 -9.67
CA THR A 138 12.70 26.25 -9.54
C THR A 138 13.42 26.96 -8.40
N GLY A 139 13.47 28.30 -8.45
CA GLY A 139 14.10 29.11 -7.39
C GLY A 139 13.37 29.03 -6.03
N THR A 140 12.04 28.94 -6.06
CA THR A 140 11.21 28.77 -4.86
C THR A 140 11.43 27.40 -4.22
N ALA A 141 11.44 26.33 -5.03
CA ALA A 141 11.73 24.98 -4.54
C ALA A 141 13.17 24.83 -4.03
N LEU A 142 14.13 25.54 -4.63
CA LEU A 142 15.53 25.52 -4.18
C LEU A 142 15.68 26.03 -2.73
N ALA A 143 14.90 27.03 -2.33
CA ALA A 143 14.92 27.53 -0.95
C ALA A 143 14.48 26.44 0.04
N LEU A 144 13.40 25.73 -0.27
CA LEU A 144 12.89 24.61 0.54
C LEU A 144 13.92 23.48 0.66
N VAL A 145 14.57 23.13 -0.45
CA VAL A 145 15.65 22.13 -0.48
C VAL A 145 16.82 22.53 0.43
N ARG A 146 17.26 23.81 0.39
CA ARG A 146 18.36 24.28 1.25
C ARG A 146 17.98 24.23 2.72
N GLU A 147 16.76 24.63 3.06
CA GLU A 147 16.25 24.58 4.42
C GLU A 147 16.18 23.14 4.94
N GLU A 148 15.63 22.22 4.14
CA GLU A 148 15.51 20.80 4.49
C GLU A 148 16.89 20.16 4.71
N ALA A 149 17.85 20.39 3.81
CA ALA A 149 19.22 19.86 3.94
C ALA A 149 19.88 20.36 5.23
N ALA A 150 19.83 21.68 5.48
CA ALA A 150 20.45 22.27 6.64
C ALA A 150 19.77 21.85 7.95
N LEU A 151 18.45 21.65 7.94
CA LEU A 151 17.73 21.12 9.09
C LEU A 151 18.12 19.66 9.34
N ALA A 152 18.04 18.80 8.33
CA ALA A 152 18.35 17.38 8.46
C ALA A 152 19.79 17.14 8.95
N GLU A 153 20.76 17.91 8.44
CA GLU A 153 22.15 17.88 8.92
C GLU A 153 22.22 18.23 10.42
N ARG A 154 21.54 19.30 10.86
CA ARG A 154 21.46 19.68 12.28
C ARG A 154 20.71 18.67 13.16
N LEU A 155 19.91 17.77 12.57
CA LEU A 155 19.27 16.65 13.28
C LEU A 155 20.20 15.42 13.38
N GLY A 156 21.41 15.49 12.81
CA GLY A 156 22.39 14.40 12.83
C GLY A 156 22.16 13.33 11.75
N LEU A 157 21.41 13.67 10.70
CA LEU A 157 21.11 12.76 9.59
C LEU A 157 22.18 12.89 8.49
N PRO A 158 22.35 11.89 7.60
CA PRO A 158 23.40 11.89 6.57
C PRO A 158 23.07 12.82 5.39
N ALA A 159 22.71 14.06 5.68
CA ALA A 159 22.19 15.06 4.76
C ALA A 159 23.29 16.00 4.27
N SER A 160 23.23 16.34 2.99
CA SER A 160 23.98 17.46 2.42
C SER A 160 23.16 18.20 1.36
N PHE A 161 23.47 19.48 1.14
CA PHE A 161 22.99 20.19 -0.05
C PHE A 161 23.98 20.03 -1.19
N THR A 162 23.49 19.75 -2.40
CA THR A 162 24.33 19.66 -3.60
C THR A 162 23.63 20.25 -4.83
N THR A 163 24.42 20.76 -5.77
CA THR A 163 23.97 21.11 -7.13
C THR A 163 24.37 20.06 -8.16
N ASP A 164 25.20 19.09 -7.79
CA ASP A 164 25.57 17.95 -8.61
C ASP A 164 24.55 16.82 -8.41
N VAL A 165 23.59 16.76 -9.32
CA VAL A 165 22.48 15.80 -9.30
C VAL A 165 22.54 14.99 -10.59
N PRO A 166 22.73 13.66 -10.54
CA PRO A 166 22.94 12.81 -11.72
C PRO A 166 21.63 12.52 -12.47
N LEU A 167 20.92 13.56 -12.90
CA LEU A 167 19.75 13.51 -13.76
C LEU A 167 20.10 14.07 -15.16
N PRO A 168 19.48 13.56 -16.25
CA PRO A 168 19.78 13.98 -17.62
C PRO A 168 19.16 15.34 -18.00
N PHE A 169 18.83 16.17 -17.03
CA PHE A 169 18.24 17.49 -17.21
C PHE A 169 18.71 18.44 -16.09
N ALA A 170 18.58 19.74 -16.33
CA ALA A 170 19.04 20.74 -15.38
C ALA A 170 18.25 20.71 -14.07
N VAL A 171 18.97 20.68 -12.95
CA VAL A 171 18.44 20.76 -11.59
C VAL A 171 19.16 21.92 -10.88
N ARG A 172 18.42 22.70 -10.09
CA ARG A 172 18.96 23.89 -9.39
C ARG A 172 19.69 23.52 -8.11
N GLY A 173 19.30 22.42 -7.48
CA GLY A 173 19.90 21.86 -6.28
C GLY A 173 19.05 20.74 -5.69
N ALA A 174 19.63 20.00 -4.73
CA ALA A 174 18.97 18.90 -4.05
C ALA A 174 19.47 18.73 -2.62
N VAL A 175 18.62 18.14 -1.78
CA VAL A 175 19.04 17.44 -0.56
C VAL A 175 19.54 16.08 -1.01
N ARG A 176 20.76 15.71 -0.63
CA ARG A 176 21.34 14.39 -0.85
C ARG A 176 21.46 13.67 0.49
N PHE A 177 20.93 12.46 0.55
CA PHE A 177 21.21 11.51 1.62
C PHE A 177 22.06 10.37 1.06
N ASP A 178 23.20 10.12 1.69
CA ASP A 178 24.03 8.95 1.38
C ASP A 178 23.59 7.72 2.19
N GLY A 179 24.09 6.55 1.80
CA GLY A 179 23.83 5.31 2.52
C GLY A 179 22.41 4.76 2.44
N GLN A 180 21.59 5.32 1.54
CA GLN A 180 20.22 4.89 1.28
C GLN A 180 20.22 3.65 0.36
N ALA A 181 19.06 3.13 -0.03
CA ALA A 181 19.01 1.94 -0.87
C ALA A 181 17.82 1.92 -1.85
N GLN A 182 17.92 0.99 -2.80
CA GLN A 182 16.80 0.54 -3.61
C GLN A 182 16.81 -0.98 -3.69
N LEU A 183 15.63 -1.57 -3.88
CA LEU A 183 15.46 -3.02 -4.01
C LEU A 183 14.21 -3.39 -4.83
N HIS A 184 14.17 -4.63 -5.28
CA HIS A 184 12.99 -5.26 -5.82
C HIS A 184 12.01 -5.62 -4.68
N ALA A 185 11.00 -4.78 -4.46
CA ALA A 185 10.13 -4.86 -3.29
C ALA A 185 9.43 -6.21 -3.11
N LEU A 186 8.91 -6.80 -4.19
CA LEU A 186 8.18 -8.08 -4.09
C LEU A 186 9.10 -9.27 -3.77
N ARG A 187 10.26 -9.40 -4.43
CA ARG A 187 11.28 -10.41 -4.09
C ARG A 187 11.76 -10.26 -2.64
N TYR A 188 11.91 -9.02 -2.16
CA TYR A 188 12.31 -8.78 -0.77
C TYR A 188 11.29 -9.36 0.22
N VAL A 189 10.01 -9.01 0.09
CA VAL A 189 8.98 -9.54 1.02
C VAL A 189 8.69 -11.02 0.82
N GLN A 190 8.84 -11.58 -0.38
CA GLN A 190 8.81 -13.04 -0.56
C GLN A 190 9.97 -13.73 0.17
N GLY A 191 11.16 -13.12 0.18
CA GLY A 191 12.29 -13.57 1.00
C GLY A 191 12.02 -13.51 2.50
N LEU A 192 11.35 -12.44 2.98
CA LEU A 192 10.88 -12.36 4.38
C LEU A 192 9.91 -13.48 4.71
N ALA A 193 8.89 -13.70 3.87
CA ALA A 193 7.90 -14.74 4.08
C ALA A 193 8.54 -16.14 4.14
N ARG A 194 9.55 -16.39 3.31
CA ARG A 194 10.33 -17.64 3.34
C ARG A 194 11.04 -17.82 4.68
N ALA A 195 11.65 -16.76 5.21
CA ALA A 195 12.35 -16.81 6.50
C ALA A 195 11.39 -16.95 7.69
N VAL A 196 10.16 -16.41 7.57
CA VAL A 196 9.10 -16.58 8.58
C VAL A 196 8.58 -18.01 8.60
N HIS A 197 8.25 -18.59 7.45
CA HIS A 197 7.62 -19.91 7.37
C HIS A 197 8.56 -21.04 7.87
N GLY A 198 8.07 -21.89 8.77
CA GLY A 198 8.84 -22.97 9.42
C GLY A 198 9.15 -22.69 10.90
N ASP A 199 9.74 -23.66 11.59
CA ASP A 199 10.11 -23.59 13.02
C ASP A 199 8.95 -23.22 13.95
N GLY A 200 7.76 -23.77 13.69
CA GLY A 200 6.55 -23.45 14.45
C GLY A 200 5.92 -22.10 14.09
N SER A 201 6.38 -21.44 13.02
CA SER A 201 5.79 -20.22 12.47
C SER A 201 5.27 -20.45 11.05
N PHE A 202 4.26 -19.67 10.67
CA PHE A 202 3.43 -19.94 9.52
C PHE A 202 3.17 -18.66 8.72
N VAL A 203 3.04 -18.85 7.41
CA VAL A 203 2.56 -17.83 6.48
C VAL A 203 1.42 -18.51 5.75
N PHE A 204 0.25 -17.88 5.76
CA PHE A 204 -0.93 -18.37 5.10
C PHE A 204 -1.38 -17.33 4.07
N GLU A 205 -1.55 -17.78 2.82
CA GLU A 205 -2.11 -16.98 1.73
C GLU A 205 -3.59 -17.32 1.55
N GLU A 206 -4.32 -16.48 0.81
CA GLU A 206 -5.76 -16.69 0.53
C GLU A 206 -6.58 -16.91 1.82
N SER A 207 -6.15 -16.27 2.91
CA SER A 207 -6.66 -16.45 4.26
C SER A 207 -7.14 -15.11 4.83
N PRO A 208 -8.18 -14.51 4.23
CA PRO A 208 -8.68 -13.20 4.66
C PRO A 208 -9.21 -13.28 6.09
N ALA A 209 -8.63 -12.46 6.97
CA ALA A 209 -9.19 -12.21 8.29
C ALA A 209 -10.51 -11.43 8.15
N THR A 210 -11.57 -11.93 8.77
CA THR A 210 -12.92 -11.34 8.71
C THR A 210 -13.30 -10.60 9.99
N GLY A 211 -12.57 -10.86 11.08
CA GLY A 211 -12.73 -10.21 12.37
C GLY A 211 -11.59 -10.59 13.32
N PHE A 212 -11.48 -9.86 14.41
CA PHE A 212 -10.62 -10.23 15.53
C PHE A 212 -11.27 -9.85 16.85
N ARG A 213 -10.85 -10.51 17.92
CA ARG A 213 -11.32 -10.30 19.29
C ARG A 213 -10.13 -10.18 20.21
N ASP A 214 -10.12 -9.11 21.01
CA ASP A 214 -9.16 -8.94 22.09
C ASP A 214 -9.44 -9.94 23.22
N GLY A 215 -8.42 -10.30 24.00
CA GLY A 215 -8.55 -11.26 25.08
C GLY A 215 -7.28 -12.08 25.33
N SER A 216 -7.39 -13.07 26.21
CA SER A 216 -6.31 -14.02 26.49
C SER A 216 -6.86 -15.45 26.41
N PRO A 217 -6.72 -16.14 25.25
CA PRO A 217 -6.03 -15.67 24.04
C PRO A 217 -6.88 -14.67 23.23
N ALA A 218 -6.20 -13.85 22.44
CA ALA A 218 -6.80 -13.08 21.37
C ALA A 218 -7.12 -14.00 20.18
N MET A 219 -8.10 -13.63 19.36
CA MET A 219 -8.62 -14.49 18.29
C MET A 219 -8.72 -13.75 16.97
N VAL A 220 -8.33 -14.39 15.87
CA VAL A 220 -8.52 -13.89 14.49
C VAL A 220 -9.42 -14.84 13.72
N ASP A 221 -10.57 -14.35 13.29
CA ASP A 221 -11.57 -15.13 12.56
C ASP A 221 -11.28 -15.11 11.05
N THR A 222 -11.43 -16.26 10.40
CA THR A 222 -11.26 -16.45 8.95
C THR A 222 -12.45 -17.25 8.39
N GLY A 223 -12.52 -17.41 7.07
CA GLY A 223 -13.53 -18.27 6.43
C GLY A 223 -13.41 -19.76 6.78
N HIS A 224 -12.23 -20.20 7.25
CA HIS A 224 -11.89 -21.61 7.48
C HIS A 224 -11.50 -21.90 8.94
N GLY A 225 -12.02 -21.09 9.86
CA GLY A 225 -11.81 -21.24 11.31
C GLY A 225 -11.15 -20.02 11.95
N THR A 226 -10.64 -20.21 13.16
CA THR A 226 -10.10 -19.11 13.99
C THR A 226 -8.67 -19.42 14.43
N VAL A 227 -7.76 -18.47 14.25
CA VAL A 227 -6.40 -18.52 14.81
C VAL A 227 -6.43 -17.96 16.22
N ARG A 228 -5.80 -18.65 17.18
CA ARG A 228 -5.60 -18.19 18.55
C ARG A 228 -4.18 -17.65 18.70
N ALA A 229 -4.04 -16.50 19.37
CA ALA A 229 -2.73 -15.91 19.65
C ALA A 229 -2.70 -15.17 20.98
N LYS A 230 -1.50 -14.93 21.54
CA LYS A 230 -1.34 -14.06 22.70
C LYS A 230 -1.50 -12.59 22.32
N ASP A 231 -0.96 -12.20 21.17
CA ASP A 231 -1.10 -10.86 20.60
C ASP A 231 -1.45 -10.91 19.10
N ILE A 232 -2.08 -9.85 18.62
CA ILE A 232 -2.46 -9.64 17.21
C ILE A 232 -1.79 -8.36 16.71
N ILE A 233 -1.19 -8.39 15.52
CA ILE A 233 -0.73 -7.19 14.80
C ILE A 233 -1.57 -7.00 13.54
N VAL A 234 -2.33 -5.90 13.48
CA VAL A 234 -3.08 -5.48 12.29
C VAL A 234 -2.19 -4.59 11.41
N ALA A 235 -1.74 -5.12 10.28
CA ALA A 235 -0.81 -4.44 9.35
C ALA A 235 -1.39 -4.32 7.92
N THR A 236 -2.69 -4.01 7.82
CA THR A 236 -3.48 -4.06 6.57
C THR A 236 -3.55 -2.75 5.79
N ASN A 237 -2.53 -1.89 5.91
CA ASN A 237 -2.47 -0.50 5.40
C ASN A 237 -3.49 0.46 6.04
N LEU A 238 -4.79 0.20 5.96
CA LEU A 238 -5.79 0.75 6.88
C LEU A 238 -6.36 -0.43 7.69
N PRO A 239 -6.40 -0.35 9.03
CA PRO A 239 -6.98 -1.40 9.83
C PRO A 239 -8.49 -1.51 9.56
N PHE A 240 -9.00 -2.72 9.69
CA PHE A 240 -10.44 -3.01 9.77
C PHE A 240 -10.79 -3.32 11.23
N GLY A 241 -12.09 -3.34 11.57
CA GLY A 241 -12.53 -3.64 12.94
C GLY A 241 -12.13 -2.60 13.99
N ASP A 242 -11.75 -1.39 13.56
CA ASP A 242 -11.31 -0.28 14.40
C ASP A 242 -12.39 0.79 14.61
N ASP A 243 -13.64 0.48 14.26
CA ASP A 243 -14.79 1.39 14.25
C ASP A 243 -14.54 2.72 13.50
N GLY A 244 -13.69 2.69 12.47
CA GLY A 244 -13.37 3.86 11.66
C GLY A 244 -12.41 4.85 12.31
N ARG A 245 -11.80 4.50 13.45
CA ARG A 245 -10.82 5.34 14.18
C ARG A 245 -9.70 5.84 13.27
N PHE A 246 -9.10 4.96 12.46
CA PHE A 246 -8.02 5.32 11.55
C PHE A 246 -8.52 5.88 10.23
N ALA A 247 -9.76 5.60 9.82
CA ALA A 247 -10.38 6.30 8.69
C ALA A 247 -10.57 7.81 8.98
N ALA A 248 -10.73 8.20 10.24
CA ALA A 248 -10.79 9.61 10.66
C ALA A 248 -9.40 10.27 10.79
N ARG A 249 -8.33 9.48 10.95
CA ARG A 249 -6.96 9.97 11.21
C ARG A 249 -6.01 9.77 10.04
N CYS A 250 -6.43 9.03 9.03
CA CYS A 250 -5.71 8.82 7.78
C CYS A 250 -6.60 9.17 6.60
N TYR A 251 -5.97 9.52 5.48
CA TYR A 251 -6.65 9.61 4.19
C TYR A 251 -5.92 8.78 3.14
N ALA A 252 -6.67 8.18 2.22
CA ALA A 252 -6.09 7.42 1.12
C ALA A 252 -5.54 8.38 0.05
N HIS A 253 -4.29 8.19 -0.35
CA HIS A 253 -3.65 8.96 -1.40
C HIS A 253 -3.11 8.03 -2.48
N ARG A 254 -3.58 8.24 -3.71
CA ARG A 254 -3.16 7.45 -4.87
C ARG A 254 -1.95 8.08 -5.55
N SER A 255 -1.09 7.28 -6.16
CA SER A 255 0.01 7.71 -7.00
C SER A 255 0.24 6.70 -8.11
N TYR A 256 0.76 7.16 -9.25
CA TYR A 256 0.90 6.37 -10.47
C TYR A 256 2.37 6.16 -10.78
N ILE A 257 2.67 5.03 -11.41
CA ILE A 257 4.01 4.66 -11.82
C ILE A 257 3.95 4.07 -13.23
N VAL A 258 4.91 4.45 -14.05
CA VAL A 258 5.23 3.77 -15.31
C VAL A 258 6.65 3.21 -15.23
N ALA A 259 6.85 2.00 -15.75
CA ALA A 259 8.18 1.47 -16.00
C ALA A 259 8.40 1.38 -17.51
N ALA A 260 9.43 2.09 -17.98
CA ALA A 260 9.76 2.19 -19.39
C ALA A 260 11.18 1.68 -19.67
N ARG A 261 11.37 1.04 -20.82
CA ARG A 261 12.70 0.57 -21.26
C ARG A 261 13.63 1.75 -21.48
N ARG A 262 14.88 1.60 -21.03
CA ARG A 262 15.90 2.64 -21.19
C ARG A 262 17.25 2.03 -21.56
N ALA A 263 17.82 2.46 -22.68
CA ALA A 263 19.13 1.99 -23.16
C ALA A 263 20.32 2.71 -22.49
N GLY A 264 20.11 3.91 -21.92
CA GLY A 264 21.15 4.71 -21.30
C GLY A 264 21.75 4.12 -19.99
N PRO A 265 22.83 4.72 -19.47
CA PRO A 265 23.51 4.27 -18.24
C PRO A 265 22.59 4.38 -17.03
N ALA A 266 22.67 3.45 -16.08
CA ALA A 266 21.85 3.48 -14.86
C ALA A 266 21.96 4.84 -14.16
N LEU A 267 20.83 5.30 -13.61
CA LEU A 267 20.86 6.40 -12.66
C LEU A 267 21.24 5.79 -11.31
N ASP A 268 22.48 6.07 -10.88
CA ASP A 268 23.07 5.49 -9.66
C ASP A 268 22.58 6.18 -8.37
N ALA A 269 21.28 6.45 -8.32
CA ALA A 269 20.60 7.13 -7.23
C ALA A 269 19.09 7.01 -7.40
N THR A 270 18.37 7.41 -6.36
CA THR A 270 16.92 7.58 -6.42
C THR A 270 16.57 9.06 -6.22
N PHE A 271 15.52 9.53 -6.86
CA PHE A 271 15.20 10.97 -6.90
C PHE A 271 13.72 11.20 -6.61
N VAL A 272 13.40 12.35 -6.03
CA VAL A 272 12.04 12.86 -5.88
C VAL A 272 12.05 14.39 -6.00
N SER A 273 11.14 14.97 -6.79
CA SER A 273 11.04 16.43 -6.94
C SER A 273 10.34 17.09 -5.76
N VAL A 274 10.64 18.37 -5.54
CA VAL A 274 9.87 19.25 -4.66
C VAL A 274 8.65 19.82 -5.36
N GLU A 275 8.71 20.04 -6.66
CA GLU A 275 7.61 20.59 -7.46
C GLU A 275 6.37 19.67 -7.47
N GLU A 276 5.21 20.28 -7.70
CA GLU A 276 3.97 19.57 -8.03
C GLU A 276 3.61 19.81 -9.51
N PRO A 277 3.19 18.78 -10.27
CA PRO A 277 3.04 17.39 -9.84
C PRO A 277 4.39 16.70 -9.59
N MET A 278 4.51 16.04 -8.44
CA MET A 278 5.74 15.35 -8.02
C MET A 278 6.22 14.31 -9.05
N ARG A 279 7.54 14.15 -9.16
CA ARG A 279 8.24 13.14 -9.97
C ARG A 279 9.22 12.35 -9.10
N SER A 280 9.00 11.04 -9.02
CA SER A 280 9.89 10.06 -8.39
C SER A 280 10.59 9.26 -9.48
N ILE A 281 11.91 9.13 -9.39
CA ILE A 281 12.73 8.55 -10.47
C ILE A 281 13.73 7.57 -9.88
N LEU A 282 13.87 6.41 -10.52
CA LEU A 282 14.99 5.49 -10.33
C LEU A 282 15.14 4.58 -11.55
N THR A 283 16.29 3.95 -11.69
CA THR A 283 16.48 2.86 -12.65
C THR A 283 16.70 1.53 -11.95
N VAL A 284 16.17 0.47 -12.54
CA VAL A 284 16.38 -0.91 -12.10
C VAL A 284 16.74 -1.79 -13.27
N ASP A 285 17.63 -2.74 -13.02
CA ASP A 285 18.03 -3.77 -13.97
C ASP A 285 17.38 -5.08 -13.50
N VAL A 286 16.46 -5.62 -14.32
CA VAL A 286 15.66 -6.79 -13.98
C VAL A 286 15.54 -7.67 -15.21
N GLU A 287 15.79 -8.98 -15.07
CA GLU A 287 15.76 -9.96 -16.17
C GLU A 287 16.57 -9.51 -17.41
N GLY A 288 17.77 -8.96 -17.18
CA GLY A 288 18.67 -8.53 -18.25
C GLY A 288 18.25 -7.24 -18.98
N ALA A 289 17.17 -6.58 -18.55
CA ALA A 289 16.69 -5.34 -19.13
C ALA A 289 16.72 -4.19 -18.11
N ARG A 290 17.09 -3.00 -18.58
CA ARG A 290 17.04 -1.77 -17.79
C ARG A 290 15.72 -1.06 -17.97
N TYR A 291 15.09 -0.77 -16.84
CA TYR A 291 13.88 0.05 -16.76
C TYR A 291 14.18 1.35 -16.02
N VAL A 292 13.54 2.42 -16.47
CA VAL A 292 13.37 3.63 -15.66
C VAL A 292 11.95 3.64 -15.12
N LEU A 293 11.83 3.84 -13.82
CA LEU A 293 10.55 4.02 -13.14
C LEU A 293 10.34 5.52 -12.96
N ALA A 294 9.22 6.01 -13.50
CA ALA A 294 8.74 7.37 -13.26
C ALA A 294 7.43 7.28 -12.47
N GLY A 295 7.47 7.71 -11.22
CA GLY A 295 6.32 7.79 -10.33
C GLY A 295 5.86 9.23 -10.10
N GLY A 296 4.60 9.43 -9.71
CA GLY A 296 4.08 10.76 -9.43
C GLY A 296 2.59 10.88 -9.65
N GLU A 297 2.17 12.07 -10.09
CA GLU A 297 0.78 12.36 -10.48
C GLU A 297 -0.24 11.98 -9.40
N GLY A 298 0.13 12.12 -8.14
CA GLY A 298 -0.72 11.69 -7.05
C GLY A 298 -1.90 12.63 -6.79
N HIS A 299 -2.89 12.11 -6.06
CA HIS A 299 -4.08 12.83 -5.59
C HIS A 299 -4.74 12.07 -4.44
N ARG A 300 -5.68 12.68 -3.71
CA ARG A 300 -6.50 11.93 -2.75
C ARG A 300 -7.38 10.94 -3.52
N ALA A 301 -7.58 9.75 -2.94
CA ALA A 301 -8.42 8.72 -3.56
C ALA A 301 -9.89 9.15 -3.74
N THR A 302 -10.31 10.18 -2.99
CA THR A 302 -11.65 10.77 -3.05
C THR A 302 -11.83 11.77 -4.20
N GLU A 303 -10.75 12.18 -4.86
CA GLU A 303 -10.82 13.08 -6.01
C GLU A 303 -11.14 12.29 -7.28
N SER A 304 -12.17 12.72 -8.01
CA SER A 304 -12.46 12.20 -9.35
C SER A 304 -11.45 12.78 -10.35
N VAL A 305 -10.69 11.92 -11.01
CA VAL A 305 -9.58 12.31 -11.89
C VAL A 305 -9.52 11.44 -13.14
N ASP A 306 -8.96 11.98 -14.23
CA ASP A 306 -8.58 11.19 -15.39
C ASP A 306 -7.25 10.46 -15.14
N SER A 307 -7.35 9.22 -14.66
CA SER A 307 -6.19 8.34 -14.43
C SER A 307 -5.40 8.05 -15.70
N ALA A 308 -6.05 8.02 -16.88
CA ALA A 308 -5.38 7.77 -18.15
C ALA A 308 -4.47 8.94 -18.52
N GLN A 309 -4.95 10.17 -18.34
CA GLN A 309 -4.13 11.38 -18.55
C GLN A 309 -2.92 11.43 -17.62
N ARG A 310 -3.05 10.98 -16.36
CA ARG A 310 -1.94 10.91 -15.39
C ARG A 310 -0.85 9.94 -15.86
N TYR A 311 -1.22 8.73 -16.28
CA TYR A 311 -0.26 7.80 -16.90
C TYR A 311 0.39 8.39 -18.16
N ALA A 312 -0.38 9.04 -19.02
CA ALA A 312 0.15 9.68 -20.23
C ALA A 312 1.19 10.77 -19.90
N ARG A 313 0.96 11.59 -18.87
CA ARG A 313 1.94 12.59 -18.40
C ARG A 313 3.22 11.95 -17.86
N LEU A 314 3.12 10.83 -17.14
CA LEU A 314 4.30 10.09 -16.67
C LEU A 314 5.07 9.43 -17.82
N ALA A 315 4.37 8.82 -18.78
CA ALA A 315 4.99 8.23 -19.95
C ALA A 315 5.70 9.29 -20.82
N ALA A 316 5.07 10.45 -21.01
CA ALA A 316 5.69 11.58 -21.68
C ALA A 316 6.93 12.08 -20.93
N PHE A 317 6.85 12.22 -19.60
CA PHE A 317 8.02 12.58 -18.78
C PHE A 317 9.16 11.55 -18.92
N ALA A 318 8.87 10.25 -18.84
CA ALA A 318 9.88 9.21 -18.99
C ALA A 318 10.56 9.25 -20.38
N ARG A 319 9.80 9.47 -21.45
CA ARG A 319 10.33 9.60 -22.80
C ARG A 319 11.15 10.88 -22.97
N ASP A 320 10.52 12.02 -22.71
CA ASP A 320 11.04 13.34 -23.10
C ASP A 320 12.16 13.82 -22.18
N ARG A 321 12.11 13.46 -20.89
CA ARG A 321 13.08 13.92 -19.88
C ARG A 321 14.09 12.86 -19.46
N LEU A 322 13.77 11.57 -19.61
CA LEU A 322 14.64 10.48 -19.15
C LEU A 322 15.19 9.60 -20.29
N GLY A 323 14.79 9.88 -21.54
CA GLY A 323 15.25 9.15 -22.72
C GLY A 323 14.73 7.71 -22.76
N ALA A 324 13.56 7.45 -22.19
CA ALA A 324 12.92 6.15 -22.26
C ALA A 324 12.31 5.90 -23.65
N ALA A 325 12.34 4.65 -24.11
CA ALA A 325 11.78 4.27 -25.41
C ALA A 325 10.29 3.92 -25.30
N GLU A 326 9.99 2.85 -24.57
CA GLU A 326 8.66 2.24 -24.53
C GLU A 326 8.22 2.05 -23.07
N THR A 327 7.01 2.51 -22.74
CA THR A 327 6.35 2.15 -21.47
C THR A 327 5.85 0.71 -21.55
N VAL A 328 6.48 -0.17 -20.77
CA VAL A 328 6.16 -1.62 -20.78
C VAL A 328 5.13 -1.96 -19.70
N PHE A 329 5.23 -1.31 -18.55
CA PHE A 329 4.36 -1.54 -17.39
C PHE A 329 3.83 -0.22 -16.85
N ARG A 330 2.62 -0.28 -16.30
CA ARG A 330 2.00 0.81 -15.56
C ARG A 330 1.18 0.25 -14.41
N TRP A 331 1.14 0.98 -13.31
CA TRP A 331 0.31 0.63 -12.16
C TRP A 331 0.12 1.84 -11.26
N SER A 332 -0.85 1.74 -10.37
CA SER A 332 -1.08 2.70 -9.30
C SER A 332 -0.89 2.04 -7.95
N THR A 333 -0.54 2.84 -6.95
CA THR A 333 -0.54 2.45 -5.55
C THR A 333 -1.35 3.45 -4.76
N GLN A 334 -1.93 3.01 -3.65
CA GLN A 334 -2.73 3.86 -2.78
C GLN A 334 -2.35 3.64 -1.32
N ASP A 335 -1.82 4.69 -0.71
CA ASP A 335 -1.23 4.65 0.62
C ASP A 335 -2.15 5.32 1.64
N ALA A 336 -2.14 4.81 2.88
CA ALA A 336 -2.72 5.51 4.02
C ALA A 336 -1.77 6.63 4.47
N MET A 337 -2.23 7.87 4.35
CA MET A 337 -1.50 9.06 4.78
C MET A 337 -1.99 9.49 6.17
N PRO A 338 -1.12 9.54 7.19
CA PRO A 338 -1.50 10.01 8.50
C PRO A 338 -1.72 11.52 8.49
N ALA A 339 -2.77 12.00 9.16
CA ALA A 339 -3.13 13.42 9.18
C ALA A 339 -2.03 14.31 9.80
N ASP A 340 -1.30 13.78 10.78
CA ASP A 340 -0.22 14.47 11.47
C ASP A 340 1.18 14.21 10.85
N GLY A 341 1.27 13.41 9.79
CA GLY A 341 2.53 13.09 9.10
C GLY A 341 3.39 12.02 9.77
N LEU A 342 2.95 11.41 10.89
CA LEU A 342 3.65 10.33 11.58
C LEU A 342 2.88 8.99 11.46
N PRO A 343 3.55 7.86 11.23
CA PRO A 343 2.90 6.55 11.30
C PRO A 343 2.30 6.27 12.68
N TYR A 344 1.32 5.38 12.72
CA TYR A 344 0.66 4.93 13.96
C TYR A 344 1.08 3.49 14.27
N VAL A 345 1.65 3.29 15.46
CA VAL A 345 2.25 2.02 15.91
C VAL A 345 1.94 1.81 17.39
N GLY A 346 1.40 0.65 17.75
CA GLY A 346 1.05 0.33 19.14
C GLY A 346 -0.32 -0.32 19.26
N LEU A 347 -0.98 -0.20 20.41
CA LEU A 347 -2.33 -0.75 20.63
C LEU A 347 -3.36 -0.14 19.67
N LEU A 348 -4.28 -0.94 19.15
CA LEU A 348 -5.29 -0.49 18.18
C LEU A 348 -6.17 0.66 18.73
N GLY A 349 -6.43 0.64 20.03
CA GLY A 349 -7.13 1.68 20.79
C GLY A 349 -6.80 1.55 22.30
N PRO A 350 -7.11 2.56 23.13
CA PRO A 350 -6.86 2.53 24.58
C PRO A 350 -7.56 1.38 25.32
N GLU A 351 -8.65 0.87 24.75
CA GLU A 351 -9.44 -0.26 25.23
C GLU A 351 -8.75 -1.60 25.00
N TYR A 352 -7.87 -1.70 24.00
CA TYR A 352 -7.22 -2.96 23.63
C TYR A 352 -6.06 -3.29 24.55
N ARG A 353 -5.79 -4.59 24.71
CA ARG A 353 -4.65 -5.12 25.49
C ARG A 353 -3.71 -5.98 24.65
N HIS A 354 -4.26 -6.74 23.70
CA HIS A 354 -3.52 -7.71 22.90
C HIS A 354 -3.66 -7.48 21.39
N VAL A 355 -4.33 -6.39 20.97
CA VAL A 355 -4.45 -6.03 19.54
C VAL A 355 -3.67 -4.76 19.26
N HIS A 356 -2.69 -4.88 18.40
CA HIS A 356 -1.75 -3.85 17.98
C HIS A 356 -1.96 -3.51 16.50
N VAL A 357 -1.47 -2.35 16.08
CA VAL A 357 -1.63 -1.84 14.71
C VAL A 357 -0.32 -1.26 14.19
N ILE A 358 -0.08 -1.44 12.89
CA ILE A 358 0.88 -0.67 12.11
C ILE A 358 0.13 -0.05 10.93
N THR A 359 -0.01 1.28 10.91
CA THR A 359 -0.76 2.00 9.86
C THR A 359 -0.22 3.41 9.59
N GLY A 360 -0.70 4.07 8.54
CA GLY A 360 -0.33 5.45 8.21
C GLY A 360 1.12 5.61 7.77
N LEU A 361 1.65 4.69 6.96
CA LEU A 361 3.09 4.64 6.62
C LEU A 361 3.58 5.76 5.66
N ARG A 362 2.71 6.70 5.27
CA ARG A 362 3.05 7.93 4.53
C ARG A 362 3.78 7.67 3.19
N LYS A 363 3.36 6.67 2.41
CA LYS A 363 4.01 6.17 1.17
C LYS A 363 5.38 5.51 1.32
N TRP A 364 6.03 5.68 2.47
CA TRP A 364 7.38 5.19 2.70
C TRP A 364 7.36 3.89 3.51
N GLY A 365 6.52 2.95 3.09
CA GLY A 365 6.26 1.71 3.83
C GLY A 365 7.50 0.82 4.01
N LEU A 366 8.49 0.90 3.12
CA LEU A 366 9.72 0.11 3.26
C LEU A 366 10.49 0.49 4.54
N THR A 367 10.71 1.77 4.79
CA THR A 367 11.43 2.25 5.98
C THR A 367 10.51 2.50 7.17
N ASN A 368 9.37 3.18 7.01
CA ASN A 368 8.43 3.40 8.11
C ASN A 368 7.79 2.09 8.61
N GLY A 369 7.46 1.15 7.71
CA GLY A 369 6.89 -0.14 8.09
C GLY A 369 7.91 -1.02 8.81
N THR A 370 9.17 -0.98 8.40
CA THR A 370 10.27 -1.64 9.12
C THR A 370 10.49 -1.02 10.50
N ALA A 371 10.58 0.32 10.59
CA ALA A 371 10.71 1.01 11.88
C ALA A 371 9.57 0.65 12.84
N ALA A 372 8.32 0.65 12.34
CA ALA A 372 7.15 0.25 13.11
C ALA A 372 7.21 -1.21 13.60
N ALA A 373 7.68 -2.13 12.74
CA ALA A 373 7.88 -3.52 13.11
C ALA A 373 8.92 -3.69 14.23
N LEU A 374 10.02 -2.91 14.20
CA LEU A 374 11.03 -2.93 15.25
C LEU A 374 10.49 -2.41 16.59
N ILE A 375 9.65 -1.36 16.55
CA ILE A 375 8.96 -0.85 17.75
C ILE A 375 8.07 -1.94 18.34
N LEU A 376 7.21 -2.59 17.54
CA LEU A 376 6.33 -3.64 18.05
C LEU A 376 7.08 -4.88 18.53
N ARG A 377 8.17 -5.28 17.86
CA ARG A 377 9.04 -6.36 18.35
C ARG A 377 9.49 -6.06 19.78
N ASP A 378 10.06 -4.88 20.01
CA ASP A 378 10.59 -4.51 21.33
C ASP A 378 9.47 -4.47 22.37
N THR A 379 8.35 -3.82 22.06
CA THR A 379 7.17 -3.75 22.95
C THR A 379 6.66 -5.14 23.34
N LEU A 380 6.45 -6.03 22.37
CA LEU A 380 5.92 -7.39 22.60
C LEU A 380 6.95 -8.31 23.29
N CYS A 381 8.23 -7.99 23.19
CA CYS A 381 9.30 -8.69 23.91
C CYS A 381 9.63 -8.03 25.27
N GLY A 382 8.83 -7.06 25.74
CA GLY A 382 9.04 -6.39 27.03
C GLY A 382 10.30 -5.52 27.10
N THR A 383 10.80 -5.07 25.94
CA THR A 383 11.98 -4.21 25.81
C THR A 383 11.57 -2.77 25.52
N ALA A 384 12.17 -1.81 26.22
CA ALA A 384 11.91 -0.39 25.94
C ALA A 384 12.46 0.01 24.57
N ASN A 385 11.65 0.71 23.78
CA ASN A 385 12.06 1.26 22.49
C ASN A 385 12.04 2.80 22.52
N PRO A 386 13.14 3.48 22.11
CA PRO A 386 13.25 4.93 22.20
C PRO A 386 12.36 5.70 21.22
N TRP A 387 11.72 5.02 20.26
CA TRP A 387 10.83 5.63 19.27
C TRP A 387 9.34 5.42 19.61
N ALA A 388 9.02 4.51 20.54
CA ALA A 388 7.64 4.08 20.79
C ALA A 388 6.68 5.24 21.08
N GLU A 389 7.08 6.20 21.92
CA GLU A 389 6.23 7.34 22.29
C GLU A 389 5.85 8.22 21.09
N LEU A 390 6.79 8.51 20.19
CA LEU A 390 6.53 9.34 19.02
C LEU A 390 5.53 8.69 18.06
N PHE A 391 5.63 7.37 17.91
CA PHE A 391 4.84 6.61 16.95
C PHE A 391 3.55 6.05 17.55
N ASP A 392 3.30 6.23 18.85
CA ASP A 392 2.15 5.68 19.56
C ASP A 392 0.86 5.92 18.76
N SER A 393 0.17 4.82 18.43
CA SER A 393 -1.12 4.83 17.75
C SER A 393 -2.19 5.60 18.52
N ASN A 394 -2.06 5.71 19.85
CA ASN A 394 -2.99 6.43 20.72
C ASN A 394 -2.50 7.82 21.16
N ARG A 395 -1.40 8.31 20.59
CA ARG A 395 -0.91 9.67 20.85
C ARG A 395 -2.01 10.70 20.61
N SER A 396 -2.09 11.69 21.49
CA SER A 396 -3.00 12.82 21.31
C SER A 396 -2.59 13.57 20.04
N ALA A 397 -3.54 13.78 19.13
CA ALA A 397 -3.31 14.67 18.01
C ALA A 397 -3.15 16.09 18.58
N GLY A 398 -1.91 16.59 18.66
CA GLY A 398 -1.69 18.03 18.83
C GLY A 398 -2.50 18.74 17.74
N GLN A 399 -3.27 19.78 18.12
CA GLN A 399 -4.28 20.47 17.31
C GLN A 399 -3.97 20.46 15.79
N THR A 400 -4.53 19.52 15.04
CA THR A 400 -4.44 19.49 13.58
C THR A 400 -5.82 19.55 12.96
N GLN A 401 -5.93 20.45 11.98
CA GLN A 401 -7.05 20.66 11.06
C GLN A 401 -7.85 19.40 10.75
N GLU A 402 -9.17 19.53 10.84
CA GLU A 402 -10.15 18.57 10.34
C GLU A 402 -9.71 18.09 8.94
N VAL A 403 -9.53 16.77 8.79
CA VAL A 403 -9.54 16.16 7.46
C VAL A 403 -10.93 16.44 6.91
N PRO A 404 -11.08 17.14 5.75
CA PRO A 404 -12.41 17.36 5.21
C PRO A 404 -13.03 15.98 4.98
N ALA A 405 -14.10 15.72 5.74
CA ALA A 405 -14.92 14.54 5.53
C ALA A 405 -15.38 14.57 4.07
N GLY A 406 -15.24 13.43 3.38
CA GLY A 406 -16.05 13.21 2.18
C GLY A 406 -17.52 13.42 2.52
N PRO A 407 -18.40 13.67 1.53
CA PRO A 407 -19.81 13.95 1.80
C PRO A 407 -20.36 12.91 2.78
N ALA A 408 -20.97 13.38 3.86
CA ALA A 408 -21.57 12.53 4.88
C ALA A 408 -22.68 11.72 4.23
N VAL A 409 -22.37 10.49 3.82
CA VAL A 409 -23.36 9.54 3.34
C VAL A 409 -23.87 8.84 4.59
N GLY A 410 -25.17 9.00 4.88
CA GLY A 410 -25.80 8.36 6.02
C GLY A 410 -25.45 6.87 6.05
N ALA A 411 -24.82 6.44 7.14
CA ALA A 411 -24.39 5.06 7.31
C ALA A 411 -25.63 4.14 7.38
N ALA A 412 -26.05 3.62 6.23
CA ALA A 412 -26.81 2.39 6.21
C ALA A 412 -25.81 1.26 6.43
N SER A 413 -25.79 0.70 7.63
CA SER A 413 -25.08 -0.55 7.92
C SER A 413 -25.59 -1.61 6.93
N ALA A 414 -24.80 -1.91 5.89
CA ALA A 414 -25.07 -3.03 5.00
C ALA A 414 -24.62 -4.32 5.71
N ALA A 415 -25.46 -4.80 6.64
CA ALA A 415 -25.37 -6.12 7.22
C ALA A 415 -25.82 -7.16 6.17
N GLY A 416 -25.01 -7.37 5.12
CA GLY A 416 -25.09 -8.55 4.27
C GLY A 416 -24.26 -9.71 4.84
N PRO A 417 -24.60 -10.98 4.54
CA PRO A 417 -23.88 -12.15 5.06
C PRO A 417 -22.38 -12.09 4.74
N ALA A 418 -21.56 -12.55 5.68
CA ALA A 418 -20.13 -12.76 5.44
C ALA A 418 -19.96 -13.83 4.35
N GLY A 419 -19.09 -13.57 3.36
CA GLY A 419 -18.80 -14.53 2.30
C GLY A 419 -19.67 -14.45 1.04
N ALA A 420 -20.22 -13.28 0.69
CA ALA A 420 -20.87 -13.11 -0.61
C ALA A 420 -19.88 -13.44 -1.75
N ALA A 421 -20.21 -14.45 -2.55
CA ALA A 421 -19.43 -14.80 -3.74
C ALA A 421 -19.39 -13.59 -4.69
N PRO A 422 -18.25 -13.33 -5.36
CA PRO A 422 -18.19 -12.31 -6.41
C PRO A 422 -19.27 -12.61 -7.47
N GLY A 423 -19.78 -11.55 -8.11
CA GLY A 423 -20.87 -11.69 -9.08
C GLY A 423 -20.44 -12.57 -10.25
N ALA A 424 -21.22 -13.61 -10.55
CA ALA A 424 -20.99 -14.43 -11.74
C ALA A 424 -21.23 -13.61 -13.01
N ALA A 425 -20.63 -14.02 -14.13
CA ALA A 425 -20.96 -13.46 -15.44
C ALA A 425 -22.48 -13.59 -15.66
N ALA A 426 -23.15 -12.46 -15.91
CA ALA A 426 -24.57 -12.48 -16.23
C ALA A 426 -24.74 -13.05 -17.65
N ALA A 427 -25.69 -13.97 -17.83
CA ALA A 427 -26.10 -14.37 -19.16
C ALA A 427 -26.64 -13.13 -19.89
N PRO A 428 -26.29 -12.91 -21.17
CA PRO A 428 -26.76 -11.76 -21.92
C PRO A 428 -28.21 -12.02 -22.32
N ASP A 429 -29.19 -11.66 -21.49
CA ASP A 429 -30.51 -11.29 -22.00
C ASP A 429 -31.31 -10.48 -20.97
N GLU A 430 -31.79 -9.35 -21.46
CA GLU A 430 -32.74 -8.38 -20.88
C GLU A 430 -32.31 -7.62 -19.61
N GLY A 431 -31.68 -6.46 -19.84
CA GLY A 431 -31.40 -5.46 -18.79
C GLY A 431 -30.12 -4.66 -19.01
N ILE A 432 -29.26 -5.07 -19.95
CA ILE A 432 -28.01 -4.39 -20.28
C ILE A 432 -28.33 -3.07 -21.02
N PRO A 433 -27.95 -1.92 -20.48
CA PRO A 433 -28.03 -0.67 -21.23
C PRO A 433 -27.14 -0.76 -22.47
N ALA A 434 -27.72 -0.55 -23.67
CA ALA A 434 -27.01 -0.63 -24.95
C ALA A 434 -25.88 0.42 -25.12
N ASP A 435 -25.64 1.26 -24.10
CA ASP A 435 -24.71 2.38 -24.10
C ASP A 435 -23.37 2.11 -23.38
N ILE A 436 -23.10 0.87 -22.94
CA ILE A 436 -21.80 0.49 -22.37
C ILE A 436 -20.96 -0.22 -23.44
N ALA A 437 -19.94 0.48 -23.96
CA ALA A 437 -19.05 -0.09 -24.98
C ALA A 437 -18.07 -1.13 -24.38
N PRO A 438 -17.53 -2.07 -25.20
CA PRO A 438 -16.49 -2.99 -24.75
C PRO A 438 -15.30 -2.29 -24.09
N GLY A 439 -14.89 -2.77 -22.92
CA GLY A 439 -13.85 -2.19 -22.08
C GLY A 439 -14.31 -1.04 -21.17
N GLU A 440 -15.60 -0.71 -21.14
CA GLU A 440 -16.18 0.32 -20.28
C GLU A 440 -16.97 -0.27 -19.12
N GLY A 441 -17.16 0.55 -18.09
CA GLY A 441 -18.04 0.26 -16.98
C GLY A 441 -18.87 1.49 -16.60
N LYS A 442 -20.09 1.25 -16.14
CA LYS A 442 -21.04 2.29 -15.74
C LYS A 442 -21.88 1.82 -14.55
N VAL A 443 -22.18 2.73 -13.64
CA VAL A 443 -23.21 2.50 -12.62
C VAL A 443 -24.56 2.87 -13.21
N VAL A 444 -25.51 1.93 -13.14
CA VAL A 444 -26.86 2.07 -13.67
C VAL A 444 -27.88 1.64 -12.62
N ASP A 445 -29.10 2.12 -12.74
CA ASP A 445 -30.21 1.69 -11.87
C ASP A 445 -30.92 0.51 -12.54
N ILE A 446 -30.93 -0.65 -11.86
CA ILE A 446 -31.69 -1.83 -12.27
C ILE A 446 -32.74 -2.07 -11.20
N ARG A 447 -34.01 -1.77 -11.54
CA ARG A 447 -35.18 -2.02 -10.68
C ARG A 447 -35.04 -1.39 -9.28
N GLY A 448 -34.46 -0.19 -9.17
CA GLY A 448 -34.25 0.55 -7.93
C GLY A 448 -32.96 0.18 -7.19
N ALA A 449 -32.14 -0.74 -7.74
CA ALA A 449 -30.85 -1.10 -7.19
C ALA A 449 -29.70 -0.54 -8.05
N LYS A 450 -28.78 0.19 -7.41
CA LYS A 450 -27.57 0.69 -8.08
C LYS A 450 -26.66 -0.49 -8.41
N THR A 451 -26.45 -0.73 -9.69
CA THR A 451 -25.68 -1.85 -10.23
C THR A 451 -24.47 -1.31 -11.00
N ALA A 452 -23.28 -1.79 -10.63
CA ALA A 452 -22.03 -1.52 -11.32
C ALA A 452 -21.86 -2.58 -12.42
N MET A 453 -21.98 -2.15 -13.67
CA MET A 453 -21.87 -3.02 -14.85
C MET A 453 -20.58 -2.74 -15.61
N TYR A 454 -19.87 -3.79 -15.98
CA TYR A 454 -18.66 -3.74 -16.79
C TYR A 454 -18.81 -4.68 -17.99
N VAL A 455 -18.41 -4.20 -19.18
CA VAL A 455 -18.36 -5.00 -20.40
C VAL A 455 -16.89 -5.23 -20.74
N SER A 456 -16.46 -6.50 -20.78
CA SER A 456 -15.10 -6.87 -21.14
C SER A 456 -14.79 -6.47 -22.59
N PRO A 457 -13.51 -6.35 -22.99
CA PRO A 457 -13.17 -6.15 -24.41
C PRO A 457 -13.67 -7.27 -25.33
N LEU A 458 -13.95 -8.46 -24.79
CA LEU A 458 -14.51 -9.60 -25.50
C LEU A 458 -16.06 -9.59 -25.53
N GLY A 459 -16.69 -8.67 -24.81
CA GLY A 459 -18.15 -8.52 -24.72
C GLY A 459 -18.79 -9.20 -23.52
N ASP A 460 -18.02 -9.84 -22.64
CA ASP A 460 -18.56 -10.47 -21.42
C ASP A 460 -19.06 -9.41 -20.44
N VAL A 461 -20.22 -9.65 -19.82
CA VAL A 461 -20.85 -8.69 -18.91
C VAL A 461 -20.70 -9.15 -17.47
N GLN A 462 -20.14 -8.28 -16.64
CA GLN A 462 -20.10 -8.43 -15.19
C GLN A 462 -21.01 -7.38 -14.55
N ALA A 463 -21.84 -7.82 -13.61
CA ALA A 463 -22.78 -6.95 -12.89
C ALA A 463 -22.73 -7.25 -11.40
N VAL A 464 -22.41 -6.24 -10.60
CA VAL A 464 -22.35 -6.31 -9.13
C VAL A 464 -23.08 -5.13 -8.50
N SER A 465 -23.35 -5.19 -7.21
CA SER A 465 -23.84 -4.03 -6.48
C SER A 465 -22.84 -2.88 -6.60
N ALA A 466 -23.33 -1.68 -6.92
CA ALA A 466 -22.50 -0.47 -6.89
C ALA A 466 -22.27 0.05 -5.46
N VAL A 467 -22.81 -0.62 -4.44
CA VAL A 467 -22.76 -0.18 -3.03
C VAL A 467 -21.53 -0.77 -2.35
N CYS A 468 -20.57 0.10 -2.03
CA CYS A 468 -19.34 -0.27 -1.33
C CYS A 468 -19.66 -0.92 0.03
N THR A 469 -19.07 -2.09 0.28
CA THR A 469 -19.30 -2.90 1.49
C THR A 469 -18.65 -2.36 2.77
N HIS A 470 -17.87 -1.28 2.66
CA HIS A 470 -17.33 -0.56 3.80
C HIS A 470 -18.42 0.30 4.48
N LEU A 471 -18.87 1.37 3.83
CA LEU A 471 -19.81 2.36 4.40
C LEU A 471 -20.96 2.75 3.45
N GLY A 472 -21.23 1.93 2.41
CA GLY A 472 -22.41 2.10 1.56
C GLY A 472 -22.30 3.13 0.43
N CYS A 473 -21.11 3.72 0.22
CA CYS A 473 -20.90 4.67 -0.89
C CYS A 473 -21.07 4.01 -2.26
N THR A 474 -21.55 4.78 -3.24
CA THR A 474 -21.59 4.31 -4.64
C THR A 474 -20.18 4.32 -5.24
N VAL A 475 -19.75 3.21 -5.85
CA VAL A 475 -18.44 3.10 -6.53
C VAL A 475 -18.44 3.78 -7.90
N GLU A 476 -17.27 4.13 -8.41
CA GLU A 476 -17.05 4.71 -9.73
C GLU A 476 -16.11 3.82 -10.57
N PHE A 477 -16.33 3.76 -11.88
CA PHE A 477 -15.47 2.97 -12.77
C PHE A 477 -14.18 3.72 -13.09
N ASN A 478 -13.05 3.14 -12.71
CA ASN A 478 -11.72 3.60 -13.11
C ASN A 478 -11.30 2.84 -14.37
N ARG A 479 -11.56 3.43 -15.53
CA ARG A 479 -11.21 2.85 -16.84
C ARG A 479 -9.73 2.54 -17.01
N ALA A 480 -8.84 3.36 -16.45
CA ALA A 480 -7.41 3.19 -16.65
C ALA A 480 -6.90 1.94 -15.92
N ASP A 481 -7.39 1.69 -14.71
CA ASP A 481 -6.99 0.52 -13.93
C ASP A 481 -8.00 -0.64 -14.04
N VAL A 482 -9.10 -0.46 -14.76
CA VAL A 482 -10.16 -1.47 -14.92
C VAL A 482 -10.66 -1.95 -13.55
N THR A 483 -10.98 -1.00 -12.67
CA THR A 483 -11.45 -1.26 -11.30
C THR A 483 -12.69 -0.45 -10.96
N TRP A 484 -13.44 -0.90 -9.96
CA TRP A 484 -14.44 -0.09 -9.25
C TRP A 484 -13.79 0.55 -8.04
N ASP A 485 -13.77 1.88 -7.99
CA ASP A 485 -13.14 2.64 -6.93
C ASP A 485 -14.21 3.36 -6.08
N CYS A 486 -14.14 3.22 -4.75
CA CYS A 486 -15.01 3.91 -3.83
C CYS A 486 -14.48 5.33 -3.54
N PRO A 487 -15.20 6.39 -3.91
CA PRO A 487 -14.73 7.78 -3.79
C PRO A 487 -14.78 8.32 -2.35
N CYS A 488 -15.25 7.55 -1.37
CA CYS A 488 -15.35 8.01 0.02
C CYS A 488 -14.09 7.71 0.84
N HIS A 489 -13.69 6.44 0.89
CA HIS A 489 -12.64 5.96 1.80
C HIS A 489 -11.54 5.17 1.07
N GLY A 490 -11.62 5.12 -0.28
CA GLY A 490 -10.58 4.54 -1.12
C GLY A 490 -10.63 3.02 -1.30
N SER A 491 -11.70 2.31 -0.89
CA SER A 491 -11.82 0.88 -1.22
C SER A 491 -11.82 0.67 -2.73
N ARG A 492 -11.18 -0.41 -3.20
CA ARG A 492 -11.10 -0.77 -4.62
C ARG A 492 -11.54 -2.20 -4.82
N PHE A 493 -12.23 -2.45 -5.93
CA PHE A 493 -12.75 -3.75 -6.29
C PHE A 493 -12.42 -4.06 -7.75
N ALA A 494 -12.21 -5.34 -8.05
CA ALA A 494 -12.14 -5.85 -9.41
C ALA A 494 -13.52 -5.73 -10.06
N THR A 495 -13.57 -5.90 -11.39
CA THR A 495 -14.82 -5.75 -12.15
C THR A 495 -15.90 -6.77 -11.77
N ASP A 496 -15.50 -7.91 -11.19
CA ASP A 496 -16.38 -8.96 -10.63
C ASP A 496 -16.80 -8.70 -9.16
N GLY A 497 -16.40 -7.56 -8.59
CA GLY A 497 -16.69 -7.18 -7.22
C GLY A 497 -15.69 -7.65 -6.17
N THR A 498 -14.66 -8.42 -6.53
CA THR A 498 -13.63 -8.89 -5.60
C THR A 498 -12.88 -7.71 -4.98
N VAL A 499 -12.68 -7.70 -3.66
CA VAL A 499 -11.87 -6.65 -3.01
C VAL A 499 -10.43 -6.72 -3.50
N ILE A 500 -9.93 -5.60 -4.03
CA ILE A 500 -8.51 -5.41 -4.37
C ILE A 500 -7.79 -4.68 -3.23
N GLN A 501 -8.47 -3.69 -2.63
CA GLN A 501 -7.89 -2.87 -1.57
C GLN A 501 -8.96 -2.39 -0.60
N GLY A 502 -8.67 -2.52 0.69
CA GLY A 502 -9.53 -2.05 1.78
C GLY A 502 -9.70 -0.52 1.84
N PRO A 503 -10.50 -0.01 2.79
CA PRO A 503 -10.92 -0.67 4.06
C PRO A 503 -12.08 -1.67 3.97
N ALA A 504 -12.76 -1.81 2.82
CA ALA A 504 -13.71 -2.90 2.62
C ALA A 504 -13.06 -4.27 2.85
N THR A 505 -13.70 -5.13 3.63
CA THR A 505 -13.27 -6.51 3.90
C THR A 505 -14.13 -7.57 3.20
N ARG A 506 -15.15 -7.14 2.46
CA ARG A 506 -16.10 -8.00 1.76
C ARG A 506 -16.23 -7.58 0.30
N ASN A 507 -16.38 -8.55 -0.59
CA ASN A 507 -16.65 -8.31 -2.01
C ASN A 507 -17.96 -7.53 -2.19
N LEU A 508 -18.08 -6.79 -3.28
CA LEU A 508 -19.38 -6.26 -3.71
C LEU A 508 -20.34 -7.43 -3.92
N ALA A 509 -21.57 -7.30 -3.41
CA ALA A 509 -22.57 -8.33 -3.58
C ALA A 509 -22.88 -8.55 -5.07
N ALA A 510 -23.25 -9.77 -5.45
CA ALA A 510 -23.82 -10.02 -6.76
C ALA A 510 -24.99 -9.07 -7.04
N ALA A 511 -25.18 -8.69 -8.30
CA ALA A 511 -26.38 -7.97 -8.69
C ALA A 511 -27.63 -8.78 -8.31
N PRO A 512 -28.77 -8.15 -7.96
CA PRO A 512 -30.00 -8.87 -7.65
C PRO A 512 -30.36 -9.85 -8.78
N GLU A 513 -30.52 -11.15 -8.46
CA GLU A 513 -30.99 -12.14 -9.43
C GLU A 513 -32.45 -11.89 -9.82
N ASP A 514 -32.82 -12.29 -11.04
CA ASP A 514 -34.20 -12.22 -11.53
C ASP A 514 -35.08 -13.26 -10.80
N PRO A 515 -36.06 -12.86 -9.96
CA PRO A 515 -36.94 -13.81 -9.28
C PRO A 515 -37.96 -14.48 -10.24
N GLY A 516 -37.96 -14.09 -11.53
CA GLY A 516 -38.82 -14.65 -12.58
C GLY A 516 -38.22 -15.81 -13.37
N ARG A 517 -36.97 -16.22 -13.10
CA ARG A 517 -36.36 -17.37 -13.78
C ARG A 517 -36.98 -18.67 -13.24
N PRO A 518 -37.78 -19.43 -14.02
CA PRO A 518 -38.12 -20.78 -13.60
C PRO A 518 -36.81 -21.55 -13.45
N GLY A 519 -36.55 -22.05 -12.23
CA GLY A 519 -35.34 -22.79 -11.93
C GLY A 519 -35.12 -23.87 -12.98
N GLY A 520 -33.97 -23.83 -13.66
CA GLY A 520 -33.52 -24.91 -14.52
C GLY A 520 -33.34 -26.15 -13.65
N GLY A 521 -34.38 -26.97 -13.59
CA GLY A 521 -34.36 -28.25 -12.89
C GLY A 521 -33.60 -29.29 -13.69
N ALA A 522 -32.72 -29.98 -12.97
CA ALA A 522 -32.04 -31.25 -13.25
C ALA A 522 -31.08 -31.32 -14.44
#